data_AF-A0A3A4QT27-F1
#
_entry.id   AF-A0A3A4QT27-F1
#
_cell.length_a   1.000
_cell.length_b   1.000
_cell.length_c   1.000
_cell.angle_alpha   90.00
_cell.angle_beta   90.00
_cell.angle_gamma   90.00
#
_symmetry.space_group_name_H-M   'P 1'
#
loop_
_entity.id
_entity.type
_entity.pdbx_description
1 polymer ?
#
loop_
_entity_poly.entity_id
_entity_poly.type
_entity_poly.pdbx_seq_one_letter_code
_entity_poly.pdbx_strand_id
1 'polypeptide(L)' 'MTEDESAFPLRTIVQLVVVVFIAPFIPMIISSRWDWWQAWAYAIASILAFAISRIFVARRHPDLIAERARFMQAKD' A
#
# COMPACT_ATOMS: atom_id res chain seq x y z
N MET A 1 -27.37 13.77 -9.89
CA MET A 1 -25.98 13.79 -10.35
C MET A 1 -25.12 14.12 -9.15
N THR A 2 -24.75 13.11 -8.37
CA THR A 2 -23.67 13.23 -7.40
C THR A 2 -22.58 12.37 -7.97
N GLU A 3 -21.59 13.02 -8.55
CA GLU A 3 -20.36 12.41 -8.98
C GLU A 3 -19.73 11.80 -7.72
N ASP A 4 -19.89 10.49 -7.56
CA ASP A 4 -19.03 9.71 -6.67
C ASP A 4 -17.65 9.72 -7.31
N GLU A 5 -16.95 10.85 -7.18
CA GLU A 5 -15.54 10.95 -7.46
C GLU A 5 -14.87 9.81 -6.69
N SER A 6 -14.19 8.98 -7.45
CA SER A 6 -13.38 7.84 -7.03
C SER A 6 -12.21 8.28 -6.16
N ALA A 7 -12.49 8.92 -5.02
CA ALA A 7 -11.57 9.03 -3.92
C ALA A 7 -11.44 7.61 -3.37
N PHE A 8 -10.24 7.04 -3.45
CA PHE A 8 -9.91 5.83 -2.70
C PHE A 8 -10.50 5.99 -1.30
N PRO A 9 -11.40 5.08 -0.85
CA PRO A 9 -12.12 5.30 0.38
C PRO A 9 -11.08 5.55 1.47
N LEU A 10 -11.16 6.69 2.15
CA LEU A 10 -10.17 7.14 3.14
C LEU A 10 -9.82 6.01 4.12
N ARG A 11 -10.81 5.20 4.45
CA ARG A 11 -10.69 3.95 5.21
C ARG A 11 -9.62 2.99 4.68
N THR A 12 -9.56 2.75 3.36
CA THR A 12 -8.56 1.88 2.73
C THR A 12 -7.17 2.48 2.82
N ILE A 13 -7.02 3.79 2.63
CA ILE A 13 -5.72 4.46 2.79
C ILE A 13 -5.24 4.33 4.23
N VAL A 14 -6.11 4.62 5.20
CA VAL A 14 -5.80 4.48 6.63
C VAL A 14 -5.45 3.04 6.98
N GLN A 15 -6.24 2.06 6.52
CA GLN A 15 -5.97 0.64 6.77
C GLN A 15 -4.64 0.21 6.16
N LEU A 16 -4.30 0.70 4.97
CA LEU A 16 -3.04 0.43 4.31
C LEU A 16 -1.86 0.99 5.11
N VAL A 17 -1.94 2.25 5.53
CA VAL A 17 -0.90 2.89 6.36
C VAL A 17 -0.74 2.13 7.68
N VAL A 18 -1.83 1.78 8.34
CA VAL A 18 -1.79 1.00 9.58
C VAL A 18 -1.13 -0.35 9.36
N VAL A 19 -1.50 -1.10 8.34
CA VAL A 19 -0.91 -2.43 8.09
C VAL A 19 0.57 -2.31 7.72
N VAL A 20 0.94 -1.34 6.88
CA VAL A 20 2.33 -1.19 6.43
C VAL A 20 3.26 -0.67 7.52
N PHE A 21 2.78 0.19 8.42
CA PHE A 21 3.60 0.82 9.45
C PHE A 21 3.41 0.26 10.87
N ILE A 22 2.28 -0.38 11.19
CA ILE A 22 2.06 -0.95 12.54
C ILE A 22 2.35 -2.45 12.55
N ALA A 23 1.96 -3.20 11.52
CA ALA A 23 2.20 -4.65 11.49
C ALA A 23 3.69 -5.05 11.61
N PRO A 24 4.66 -4.36 10.95
CA PRO A 24 6.07 -4.75 11.06
C PRO A 24 6.65 -4.51 12.46
N PHE A 25 6.02 -3.65 13.26
CA PHE A 25 6.47 -3.31 14.62
C PHE A 25 5.82 -4.17 15.69
N ILE A 26 4.86 -5.04 15.34
CA ILE A 26 4.25 -5.99 16.28
C ILE A 26 5.29 -6.80 17.07
N PRO A 27 6.35 -7.37 16.47
CA PRO A 27 7.37 -8.14 17.22
C PRO A 27 8.09 -7.29 18.27
N MET A 28 8.30 -6.02 17.96
CA MET A 28 8.97 -5.06 18.83
C MET A 28 8.07 -4.65 20.01
N ILE A 29 6.77 -4.44 19.75
CA ILE A 29 5.76 -4.15 20.77
C ILE A 29 5.57 -5.34 21.72
N ILE A 30 5.48 -6.57 21.18
CA ILE A 30 5.29 -7.79 21.99
C ILE A 30 6.53 -8.08 22.85
N SER A 31 7.74 -7.94 22.29
CA SER A 31 8.95 -8.22 23.06
C SER A 31 9.32 -7.09 24.03
N SER A 32 8.76 -5.88 23.85
CA SER A 32 9.14 -4.64 24.55
C SER A 32 10.65 -4.34 24.50
N ARG A 33 11.38 -4.97 23.58
CA ARG A 33 12.84 -4.80 23.40
C ARG A 33 13.09 -3.83 22.26
N TRP A 34 13.33 -2.58 22.62
CA TRP A 34 13.55 -1.51 21.64
C TRP A 34 14.96 -1.49 21.05
N ASP A 35 15.91 -2.11 21.75
CA ASP A 35 17.32 -2.24 21.32
C ASP A 35 17.54 -3.42 20.35
N TRP A 36 16.45 -4.01 19.86
CA TRP A 36 16.51 -5.18 19.00
C TRP A 36 16.69 -4.78 17.54
N TRP A 37 17.95 -4.67 17.12
CA TRP A 37 18.32 -4.27 15.76
C TRP A 37 17.69 -5.14 14.65
N GLN A 38 17.55 -6.45 14.87
CA GLN A 38 16.90 -7.34 13.89
C GLN A 38 15.42 -6.98 13.67
N ALA A 39 14.72 -6.52 14.70
CA ALA A 39 13.33 -6.08 14.57
C ALA A 39 13.22 -4.82 13.70
N TRP A 40 14.16 -3.88 13.85
CA TRP A 40 14.27 -2.70 12.98
C TRP A 40 14.55 -3.09 11.52
N ALA A 41 15.52 -3.98 11.29
CA ALA A 41 15.84 -4.47 9.96
C ALA A 41 14.63 -5.15 9.29
N TYR A 42 13.90 -5.97 10.05
CA TYR A 42 12.66 -6.58 9.60
C TYR A 42 11.59 -5.55 9.25
N ALA A 43 11.38 -4.53 10.09
CA ALA A 43 10.39 -3.50 9.87
C ALA A 43 10.69 -2.68 8.61
N ILE A 44 11.94 -2.22 8.46
CA ILE A 44 12.38 -1.47 7.28
C ILE A 44 12.28 -2.32 6.02
N ALA A 45 12.75 -3.58 6.06
CA ALA A 45 12.66 -4.49 4.93
C ALA A 45 11.21 -4.74 4.51
N SER A 46 10.28 -4.87 5.46
CA SER A 46 8.85 -5.05 5.19
C SER A 46 8.24 -3.84 4.49
N ILE A 47 8.55 -2.63 4.95
CA ILE A 47 8.10 -1.38 4.33
C ILE A 47 8.67 -1.25 2.91
N LEU A 48 9.97 -1.54 2.74
CA LEU A 48 10.62 -1.50 1.43
C LEU A 48 10.05 -2.54 0.46
N ALA A 49 9.82 -3.77 0.91
CA ALA A 49 9.21 -4.81 0.09
C ALA A 49 7.81 -4.40 -0.39
N PHE A 50 7.02 -3.78 0.49
CA PHE A 50 5.72 -3.23 0.12
C PHE A 50 5.85 -2.11 -0.93
N ALA A 51 6.74 -1.15 -0.72
CA ALA A 51 6.98 -0.06 -1.66
C ALA A 51 7.46 -0.56 -3.03
N ILE A 52 8.41 -1.50 -3.05
CA ILE A 52 8.94 -2.12 -4.27
C ILE A 52 7.84 -2.88 -5.01
N SER A 53 7.02 -3.66 -4.32
CA SER A 53 5.87 -4.35 -4.93
C SER A 53 4.93 -3.36 -5.63
N ARG A 54 4.61 -2.24 -4.97
CA ARG A 54 3.74 -1.20 -5.54
C ARG A 54 4.36 -0.50 -6.75
N ILE A 55 5.64 -0.14 -6.67
CA ILE A 55 6.36 0.49 -7.78
C ILE A 55 6.48 -0.49 -8.95
N PHE A 56 6.79 -1.76 -8.68
CA PHE A 56 6.93 -2.78 -9.72
C PHE A 56 5.60 -3.05 -10.43
N VAL A 57 4.48 -3.11 -9.71
CA VAL A 57 3.14 -3.22 -10.32
C VAL A 57 2.84 -1.99 -11.19
N ALA A 58 3.10 -0.79 -10.69
CA ALA A 58 2.90 0.46 -11.45
C ALA A 58 3.76 0.52 -12.72
N ARG A 59 4.96 -0.08 -12.70
CA ARG A 59 5.86 -0.12 -13.86
C ARG A 59 5.63 -1.29 -14.81
N ARG A 60 5.13 -2.42 -14.33
CA ARG A 60 5.01 -3.65 -15.13
C ARG A 60 3.69 -3.74 -15.90
N HIS A 61 2.62 -3.09 -15.43
CA HIS A 61 1.31 -3.09 -16.10
C HIS A 61 0.69 -1.68 -16.27
N PRO A 62 1.38 -0.72 -16.91
CA PRO A 62 0.77 0.55 -17.27
C PRO A 62 -0.36 0.40 -18.30
N ASP A 63 -0.29 -0.62 -19.18
CA ASP A 63 -1.27 -0.84 -20.25
C ASP A 63 -2.67 -1.21 -19.73
N LEU A 64 -2.78 -1.94 -18.62
CA LEU A 64 -4.07 -2.32 -18.04
C LEU A 64 -4.83 -1.12 -17.45
N ILE A 65 -4.11 -0.07 -17.04
CA ILE A 65 -4.72 1.19 -16.57
C ILE A 65 -5.20 2.01 -17.77
N ALA A 66 -4.43 2.03 -18.86
CA ALA A 66 -4.79 2.72 -20.09
C ALA A 66 -6.02 2.08 -20.78
N GLU A 67 -6.09 0.75 -20.84
CA GLU A 67 -7.26 0.05 -21.39
C GLU A 67 -8.51 0.24 -20.51
N ARG A 68 -8.39 0.15 -19.18
CA ARG A 68 -9.54 0.39 -18.28
C ARG A 68 -10.07 1.82 -18.35
N ALA A 69 -9.20 2.81 -18.51
CA ALA A 69 -9.62 4.21 -18.70
C ALA A 69 -10.42 4.40 -19.99
N ARG A 70 -10.02 3.72 -21.08
CA ARG A 70 -10.75 3.75 -22.36
C ARG A 70 -12.13 3.08 -22.29
N PHE A 71 -12.24 1.94 -21.62
CA PHE A 71 -13.54 1.27 -21.45
C PHE A 71 -14.51 2.05 -20.55
N MET A 72 -14.00 2.80 -19.56
CA MET A 72 -14.84 3.65 -18.72
C MET A 72 -15.42 4.86 -19.49
N GLN A 73 -14.72 5.35 -20.51
CA GLN A 73 -15.15 6.46 -21.37
C GLN A 73 -16.06 6.03 -22.53
N ALA A 74 -16.00 4.78 -22.97
CA ALA A 74 -16.76 4.28 -24.12
C ALA A 74 -18.18 3.78 -23.78
N LYS A 75 -18.69 4.12 -22.59
CA LYS A 75 -20.05 3.80 -22.16
C LYS A 75 -20.90 5.08 -22.11
N ASP A 76 -21.12 5.67 -23.28
CA ASP A 76 -22.24 6.56 -23.60
C ASP A 76 -23.09 5.88 -24.69
#